data_AF-A0A5J4VDX5-F1
#
_entry.id   AF-A0A5J4VDX5-F1
#
_cell.length_a   1.000
_cell.length_b   1.000
_cell.length_c   1.000
_cell.angle_alpha   90.00
_cell.angle_beta   90.00
_cell.angle_gamma   90.00
#
_symmetry.space_group_name_H-M   'P 1'
#
loop_
_entity.id
_entity.type
_entity.pdbx_description
1 polymer ?
#
loop_
_entity_poly.entity_id
_entity_poly.type
_entity_poly.pdbx_seq_one_letter_code
_entity_poly.pdbx_strand_id
1 'polypeptide(L)'
;MAFSKHLGFAPFVKHFSRQRIQAKLEKNKGLEQCSKISMNSSYGSDDSMMLAVAGDPNQDYTQGFSAIVSDKQFSDENFYKFIPDPSKDVYDEKKLLGVAYEHCGSSLIALAPKNYWLLENLDKKNPETVKLKGLNLKSNPQINKQTYEENIKNGTVVKGKNMSLRQRAGEMSQVEVLKNGITGCHTKMITLPNQCCCPFIYQLSAESYKCQELQ
;
A
#
# COMPACT_ATOMS: atom_id res chain seq x y z
N MET A 1 -8.74 17.76 23.15
CA MET A 1 -9.56 18.33 22.06
C MET A 1 -10.61 17.27 21.69
N ALA A 2 -11.88 17.48 22.08
CA ALA A 2 -12.94 16.51 21.82
C ALA A 2 -13.52 16.77 20.42
N PHE A 3 -13.29 15.86 19.48
CA PHE A 3 -13.86 15.95 18.14
C PHE A 3 -15.35 15.58 18.18
N SER A 4 -16.24 16.46 17.71
CA SER A 4 -17.64 16.10 17.50
C SER A 4 -17.77 15.22 16.26
N LYS A 5 -18.59 14.16 16.31
CA LYS A 5 -18.92 13.31 15.15
C LYS A 5 -19.60 14.15 14.07
N HIS A 6 -18.86 14.53 13.03
CA HIS A 6 -19.39 15.29 11.90
C HIS A 6 -20.08 14.35 10.90
N LEU A 7 -21.41 14.38 10.85
CA LEU A 7 -22.23 13.49 10.00
C LEU A 7 -22.49 14.01 8.58
N GLY A 8 -22.08 15.24 8.25
CA GLY A 8 -22.39 15.86 6.96
C GLY A 8 -21.89 15.08 5.73
N PHE A 9 -20.85 14.26 5.90
CA PHE A 9 -20.28 13.44 4.84
C PHE A 9 -20.92 12.04 4.72
N ALA A 10 -21.73 11.62 5.69
CA ALA A 10 -22.32 10.29 5.72
C ALA A 10 -23.27 10.00 4.53
N PRO A 11 -24.11 10.92 4.04
CA PRO A 11 -24.94 10.68 2.85
C PRO A 11 -24.12 10.40 1.60
N PHE A 12 -23.03 11.16 1.40
CA PHE A 12 -22.10 10.98 0.29
C PHE A 12 -21.47 9.59 0.30
N VAL A 13 -20.91 9.19 1.44
CA VAL A 13 -20.26 7.88 1.61
C VAL A 13 -21.25 6.74 1.37
N LYS A 14 -22.46 6.83 1.95
CA LYS A 14 -23.50 5.80 1.79
C LYS A 14 -23.93 5.66 0.33
N HIS A 15 -24.10 6.77 -0.38
CA HIS A 15 -24.51 6.76 -1.78
C HIS A 15 -23.49 6.03 -2.66
N PHE A 16 -22.22 6.48 -2.65
CA PHE A 16 -21.20 5.90 -3.52
C PHE A 16 -20.78 4.48 -3.09
N SER A 17 -20.85 4.15 -1.80
CA SER A 17 -20.64 2.76 -1.34
C SER A 17 -21.68 1.82 -1.92
N ARG A 18 -22.98 2.19 -1.86
CA ARG A 18 -24.07 1.39 -2.45
C ARG A 18 -23.96 1.29 -3.96
N GLN A 19 -23.70 2.40 -4.64
CA GLN A 19 -23.52 2.42 -6.10
C GLN A 19 -22.39 1.50 -6.54
N ARG A 20 -21.26 1.50 -5.80
CA ARG A 20 -20.15 0.60 -6.08
C ARG A 20 -20.52 -0.88 -5.92
N ILE A 21 -21.25 -1.23 -4.86
CA ILE A 21 -21.67 -2.61 -4.63
C ILE A 21 -22.65 -3.07 -5.71
N GLN A 22 -23.62 -2.23 -6.05
CA GLN A 22 -24.57 -2.51 -7.14
C GLN A 22 -23.85 -2.71 -8.48
N ALA A 23 -22.91 -1.81 -8.81
CA ALA A 23 -22.10 -1.93 -10.02
C ALA A 23 -21.31 -3.24 -10.09
N LYS A 24 -20.79 -3.74 -8.94
CA LYS A 24 -20.14 -5.05 -8.86
C LYS A 24 -21.11 -6.19 -9.16
N LEU A 25 -22.30 -6.17 -8.56
CA LEU A 25 -23.34 -7.19 -8.78
C LEU A 25 -23.78 -7.22 -10.25
N GLU A 26 -23.87 -6.05 -10.88
CA GLU A 26 -24.20 -5.88 -12.30
C GLU A 26 -23.01 -6.11 -13.25
N LYS A 27 -21.82 -6.42 -12.73
CA LYS A 27 -20.55 -6.54 -13.48
C LYS A 27 -20.19 -5.28 -14.30
N ASN A 28 -20.67 -4.11 -13.90
CA ASN A 28 -20.39 -2.82 -14.51
C ASN A 28 -19.08 -2.23 -13.97
N LYS A 29 -17.95 -2.63 -14.59
CA LYS A 29 -16.60 -2.21 -14.19
C LYS A 29 -16.38 -0.69 -14.25
N GLY A 30 -17.02 0.00 -15.21
CA GLY A 30 -16.88 1.44 -15.36
C GLY A 30 -17.49 2.20 -14.20
N LEU A 31 -18.73 1.83 -13.82
CA LEU A 31 -19.43 2.45 -12.70
C LEU A 31 -18.81 2.09 -11.35
N GLU A 32 -18.30 0.86 -11.20
CA GLU A 32 -17.52 0.45 -10.02
C GLU A 32 -16.31 1.38 -9.83
N GLN A 33 -15.53 1.57 -10.90
CA GLN A 33 -14.32 2.38 -10.87
C GLN A 33 -14.62 3.87 -10.65
N CYS A 34 -15.66 4.40 -11.29
CA CYS A 34 -16.13 5.77 -11.06
C CYS A 34 -16.52 6.00 -9.60
N SER A 35 -17.34 5.13 -9.03
CA SER A 35 -17.77 5.20 -7.62
C SER A 35 -16.57 5.18 -6.67
N LYS A 36 -15.58 4.31 -6.95
CA LYS A 36 -14.33 4.23 -6.19
C LYS A 36 -13.53 5.53 -6.28
N ILE A 37 -13.36 6.11 -7.47
CA ILE A 37 -12.60 7.36 -7.66
C ILE A 37 -13.30 8.53 -6.98
N SER A 38 -14.62 8.63 -7.04
CA SER A 38 -15.39 9.69 -6.38
C SER A 38 -15.21 9.66 -4.86
N MET A 39 -15.25 8.47 -4.25
CA MET A 39 -14.95 8.32 -2.82
C MET A 39 -13.51 8.64 -2.49
N ASN A 40 -12.54 8.09 -3.23
CA ASN A 40 -11.13 8.29 -2.92
C ASN A 40 -10.67 9.74 -3.17
N SER A 41 -11.22 10.45 -4.15
CA SER A 41 -10.87 11.86 -4.42
C SER A 41 -11.28 12.80 -3.29
N SER A 42 -12.23 12.38 -2.45
CA SER A 42 -12.68 13.17 -1.29
C SER A 42 -11.76 13.05 -0.06
N TYR A 43 -10.84 12.08 -0.05
CA TYR A 43 -9.90 11.83 1.04
C TYR A 43 -8.46 11.66 0.49
N GLY A 44 -7.55 12.56 0.85
CA GLY A 44 -6.19 12.64 0.26
C GLY A 44 -5.15 11.63 0.78
N SER A 45 -5.54 10.47 1.33
CA SER A 45 -4.61 9.53 2.00
C SER A 45 -4.33 8.25 1.19
N ASP A 46 -3.12 7.70 1.37
CA ASP A 46 -2.72 6.37 0.86
C ASP A 46 -3.08 5.32 1.94
N ASP A 47 -4.21 4.63 1.78
CA ASP A 47 -4.79 3.74 2.81
C ASP A 47 -4.37 2.26 2.67
N SER A 48 -3.07 1.98 2.50
CA SER A 48 -2.55 0.61 2.38
C SER A 48 -1.47 0.31 3.42
N MET A 49 -1.57 -0.85 4.05
CA MET A 49 -0.59 -1.34 5.03
C MET A 49 -0.01 -2.68 4.56
N MET A 50 1.29 -2.90 4.83
CA MET A 50 1.94 -4.19 4.69
C MET A 50 2.27 -4.71 6.07
N LEU A 51 1.89 -5.96 6.36
CA LEU A 51 2.14 -6.61 7.63
C LEU A 51 3.00 -7.85 7.39
N ALA A 52 4.12 -7.95 8.13
CA ALA A 52 4.83 -9.20 8.29
C ALA A 52 4.27 -9.89 9.54
N VAL A 53 3.73 -11.10 9.38
CA VAL A 53 3.12 -11.86 10.46
C VAL A 53 4.05 -13.02 10.82
N ALA A 54 4.47 -13.07 12.08
CA ALA A 54 5.21 -14.21 12.60
C ALA A 54 4.23 -15.36 12.88
N GLY A 55 4.32 -16.45 12.13
CA GLY A 55 3.51 -17.64 12.35
C GLY A 55 4.22 -18.71 13.20
N ASP A 56 3.48 -19.73 13.60
CA ASP A 56 4.01 -21.02 14.01
C ASP A 56 4.74 -21.67 12.82
N PRO A 57 6.05 -22.00 12.95
CA PRO A 57 6.82 -22.68 11.90
C PRO A 57 6.27 -24.04 11.47
N ASN A 58 5.43 -24.66 12.30
CA ASN A 58 4.84 -25.97 12.03
C ASN A 58 3.51 -25.88 11.25
N GLN A 59 2.98 -24.67 11.07
CA GLN A 59 1.72 -24.42 10.36
C GLN A 59 1.99 -23.59 9.11
N ASP A 60 1.16 -23.77 8.08
CA ASP A 60 1.26 -22.94 6.87
C ASP A 60 0.60 -21.57 7.07
N TYR A 61 0.52 -20.77 6.01
CA TYR A 61 -0.05 -19.42 6.04
C TYR A 61 -1.55 -19.38 6.39
N THR A 62 -2.27 -20.50 6.31
CA THR A 62 -3.70 -20.56 6.65
C THR A 62 -3.97 -20.33 8.12
N GLN A 63 -2.93 -20.44 8.97
CA GLN A 63 -2.98 -20.07 10.38
C GLN A 63 -3.40 -18.60 10.59
N GLY A 64 -3.20 -17.73 9.59
CA GLY A 64 -3.56 -16.32 9.65
C GLY A 64 -2.93 -15.62 10.85
N PHE A 65 -3.75 -15.00 11.69
CA PHE A 65 -3.31 -14.32 12.91
C PHE A 65 -3.40 -15.20 14.17
N SER A 66 -3.87 -16.45 14.06
CA SER A 66 -4.17 -17.29 15.23
C SER A 66 -2.96 -17.56 16.12
N ALA A 67 -1.75 -17.62 15.56
CA ALA A 67 -0.51 -17.84 16.29
C ALA A 67 -0.03 -16.63 17.10
N ILE A 68 -0.45 -15.41 16.72
CA ILE A 68 -0.03 -14.16 17.41
C ILE A 68 -1.12 -13.58 18.32
N VAL A 69 -2.36 -14.03 18.17
CA VAL A 69 -3.49 -13.57 18.99
C VAL A 69 -3.36 -14.13 20.40
N SER A 70 -3.16 -13.24 21.37
CA SER A 70 -3.10 -13.60 22.80
C SER A 70 -4.49 -13.80 23.40
N ASP A 71 -5.44 -12.93 23.09
CA ASP A 71 -6.84 -13.03 23.53
C ASP A 71 -7.72 -13.58 22.40
N LYS A 72 -7.92 -14.90 22.41
CA LYS A 72 -8.71 -15.60 21.38
C LYS A 72 -10.18 -15.22 21.44
N GLN A 73 -10.76 -15.10 22.64
CA GLN A 73 -12.18 -14.77 22.78
C GLN A 73 -12.47 -13.38 22.20
N PHE A 74 -11.66 -12.39 22.56
CA PHE A 74 -11.81 -11.04 22.00
C PHE A 74 -11.62 -11.04 20.49
N SER A 75 -10.63 -11.76 19.97
CA SER A 75 -10.41 -11.87 18.53
C SER A 75 -11.61 -12.48 17.82
N ASP A 76 -12.10 -13.63 18.26
CA ASP A 76 -13.23 -14.34 17.61
C ASP A 76 -14.50 -13.48 17.60
N GLU A 77 -14.75 -12.71 18.66
CA GLU A 77 -15.90 -11.80 18.76
C GLU A 77 -15.78 -10.54 17.88
N ASN A 78 -14.56 -10.11 17.53
CA ASN A 78 -14.33 -8.80 16.89
C ASN A 78 -13.67 -8.84 15.50
N PHE A 79 -12.99 -9.92 15.13
CA PHE A 79 -12.17 -10.01 13.91
C PHE A 79 -12.98 -9.66 12.66
N TYR A 80 -14.13 -10.33 12.49
CA TYR A 80 -15.01 -10.10 11.35
C TYR A 80 -15.83 -8.81 11.43
N LYS A 81 -15.67 -7.97 12.47
CA LYS A 81 -16.21 -6.59 12.45
C LYS A 81 -15.40 -5.70 11.52
N PHE A 82 -14.10 -5.95 11.42
CA PHE A 82 -13.16 -5.13 10.66
C PHE A 82 -12.63 -5.83 9.41
N ILE A 83 -12.47 -7.14 9.43
CA ILE A 83 -12.01 -7.94 8.29
C ILE A 83 -13.21 -8.63 7.60
N PRO A 84 -13.20 -8.78 6.27
CA PRO A 84 -14.19 -9.58 5.56
C PRO A 84 -14.24 -11.03 6.05
N ASP A 85 -15.45 -11.52 6.22
CA ASP A 85 -15.78 -12.91 6.47
C ASP A 85 -15.89 -13.63 5.12
N PRO A 86 -15.03 -14.62 4.84
CA PRO A 86 -15.03 -15.32 3.56
C PRO A 86 -16.31 -16.11 3.29
N SER A 87 -17.12 -16.37 4.32
CA SER A 87 -18.42 -17.05 4.18
C SER A 87 -19.56 -16.11 3.74
N LYS A 88 -19.32 -14.79 3.71
CA LYS A 88 -20.34 -13.78 3.42
C LYS A 88 -20.18 -13.17 2.01
N ASP A 89 -21.16 -12.36 1.65
CA ASP A 89 -21.31 -11.81 0.29
C ASP A 89 -20.45 -10.55 0.03
N VAL A 90 -20.66 -9.93 -1.13
CA VAL A 90 -19.94 -8.75 -1.59
C VAL A 90 -20.07 -7.55 -0.64
N TYR A 91 -21.15 -7.46 0.15
CA TYR A 91 -21.32 -6.37 1.12
C TYR A 91 -20.32 -6.50 2.27
N ASP A 92 -20.00 -7.73 2.65
CA ASP A 92 -19.01 -8.03 3.68
C ASP A 92 -17.57 -7.81 3.19
N GLU A 93 -17.27 -8.20 1.94
CA GLU A 93 -16.00 -7.93 1.25
C GLU A 93 -15.70 -6.42 1.11
N LYS A 94 -16.74 -5.58 1.06
CA LYS A 94 -16.65 -4.13 0.87
C LYS A 94 -17.21 -3.33 2.05
N LYS A 95 -17.07 -3.88 3.27
CA LYS A 95 -17.37 -3.18 4.51
C LYS A 95 -16.77 -1.77 4.53
N LEU A 96 -17.59 -0.81 4.92
CA LEU A 96 -17.15 0.56 5.14
C LEU A 96 -16.18 0.59 6.33
N LEU A 97 -15.00 1.19 6.14
CA LEU A 97 -13.89 1.19 7.12
C LEU A 97 -13.35 -0.22 7.47
N GLY A 98 -13.74 -1.25 6.71
CA GLY A 98 -13.15 -2.58 6.84
C GLY A 98 -11.78 -2.64 6.18
N VAL A 99 -10.92 -3.52 6.70
CA VAL A 99 -9.61 -3.84 6.11
C VAL A 99 -9.80 -4.93 5.09
N ALA A 100 -9.61 -4.61 3.82
CA ALA A 100 -9.62 -5.60 2.75
C ALA A 100 -8.25 -6.25 2.61
N TYR A 101 -8.23 -7.58 2.57
CA TYR A 101 -7.05 -8.35 2.21
C TYR A 101 -6.88 -8.35 0.69
N GLU A 102 -5.73 -7.87 0.19
CA GLU A 102 -5.47 -7.76 -1.24
C GLU A 102 -4.47 -8.79 -1.75
N HIS A 103 -3.35 -8.95 -1.05
CA HIS A 103 -2.17 -9.68 -1.52
C HIS A 103 -1.48 -10.39 -0.35
N CYS A 104 -1.03 -11.63 -0.58
CA CYS A 104 -0.25 -12.40 0.38
C CYS A 104 0.86 -13.17 -0.31
N GLY A 105 1.99 -13.23 0.36
CA GLY A 105 3.18 -13.86 -0.15
C GLY A 105 4.11 -14.28 0.97
N SER A 106 5.00 -15.20 0.63
CA SER A 106 5.99 -15.73 1.57
C SER A 106 7.25 -14.87 1.69
N SER A 107 7.50 -13.98 0.74
CA SER A 107 8.70 -13.14 0.74
C SER A 107 8.42 -11.77 0.12
N LEU A 108 8.93 -10.73 0.77
CA LEU A 108 8.74 -9.33 0.39
C LEU A 108 10.09 -8.60 0.43
N ILE A 109 10.39 -7.85 -0.63
CA ILE A 109 11.46 -6.84 -0.64
C ILE A 109 10.79 -5.50 -0.90
N ALA A 110 10.75 -4.64 0.12
CA ALA A 110 10.10 -3.33 0.05
C ALA A 110 11.12 -2.21 0.24
N LEU A 111 11.21 -1.30 -0.75
CA LEU A 111 12.08 -0.12 -0.68
C LEU A 111 11.33 1.12 -0.22
N ALA A 112 10.05 1.22 -0.55
CA ALA A 112 9.17 2.30 -0.14
C ALA A 112 7.69 1.88 -0.27
N PRO A 113 6.74 2.64 0.31
CA PRO A 113 5.32 2.40 0.08
C PRO A 113 5.00 2.36 -1.43
N LYS A 114 4.36 1.28 -1.88
CA LYS A 114 4.02 0.99 -3.30
C LYS A 114 5.23 0.77 -4.23
N ASN A 115 6.43 0.52 -3.68
CA ASN A 115 7.63 0.09 -4.39
C ASN A 115 8.19 -1.19 -3.75
N TYR A 116 7.78 -2.35 -4.26
CA TYR A 116 8.15 -3.64 -3.71
C TYR A 116 8.11 -4.77 -4.73
N TRP A 117 8.85 -5.83 -4.42
CA TRP A 117 8.72 -7.16 -5.03
C TRP A 117 8.13 -8.12 -3.99
N LEU A 118 7.12 -8.89 -4.38
CA LEU A 118 6.41 -9.85 -3.53
C LEU A 118 6.33 -11.22 -4.23
N LEU A 119 6.67 -12.28 -3.50
CA LEU A 119 6.49 -13.67 -3.92
C LEU A 119 5.12 -14.18 -3.48
N GLU A 120 4.14 -14.18 -4.38
CA GLU A 120 2.74 -14.55 -4.14
C GLU A 120 2.46 -16.04 -4.37
N ASN A 121 3.36 -16.90 -3.91
CA ASN A 121 3.28 -18.35 -4.07
C ASN A 121 2.14 -19.02 -3.27
N LEU A 122 1.46 -18.26 -2.41
CA LEU A 122 0.41 -18.77 -1.53
C LEU A 122 -0.98 -18.80 -2.24
N ASP A 123 -1.29 -17.76 -3.02
CA ASP A 123 -2.61 -17.56 -3.66
C ASP A 123 -2.68 -17.91 -5.17
N LYS A 124 -1.58 -18.43 -5.74
CA LYS A 124 -1.49 -19.11 -7.06
C LYS A 124 -1.96 -18.35 -8.33
N LYS A 125 -2.23 -17.04 -8.31
CA LYS A 125 -2.61 -16.28 -9.53
C LYS A 125 -1.41 -15.78 -10.35
N ASN A 126 -0.31 -15.40 -9.68
CA ASN A 126 0.99 -15.08 -10.25
C ASN A 126 2.05 -15.45 -9.21
N PRO A 127 3.18 -16.09 -9.57
CA PRO A 127 4.20 -16.45 -8.59
C PRO A 127 4.90 -15.21 -8.02
N GLU A 128 5.09 -14.16 -8.83
CA GLU A 128 5.80 -12.95 -8.42
C GLU A 128 5.07 -11.69 -8.88
N THR A 129 5.09 -10.67 -8.03
CA THR A 129 4.52 -9.36 -8.30
C THR A 129 5.53 -8.27 -8.00
N VAL A 130 5.80 -7.42 -9.01
CA VAL A 130 6.54 -6.17 -8.84
C VAL A 130 5.56 -5.00 -8.89
N LYS A 131 5.58 -4.16 -7.85
CA LYS A 131 4.85 -2.90 -7.80
C LYS A 131 5.83 -1.74 -7.82
N LEU A 132 5.52 -0.75 -8.66
CA LEU A 132 6.28 0.49 -8.80
C LEU A 132 5.34 1.69 -8.66
N LYS A 133 5.78 2.71 -7.91
CA LYS A 133 5.08 3.98 -7.77
C LYS A 133 5.56 4.93 -8.85
N GLY A 134 4.65 5.35 -9.74
CA GLY A 134 4.93 6.36 -10.75
C GLY A 134 5.72 5.87 -11.98
N LEU A 135 5.93 4.55 -12.12
CA LEU A 135 6.48 3.92 -13.31
C LEU A 135 5.62 2.75 -13.77
N ASN A 136 5.66 2.45 -15.07
CA ASN A 136 5.05 1.26 -15.64
C ASN A 136 6.10 0.16 -15.78
N LEU A 137 5.83 -1.02 -15.19
CA LEU A 137 6.71 -2.17 -15.26
C LEU A 137 6.94 -2.65 -16.70
N LYS A 138 5.92 -2.64 -17.56
CA LYS A 138 6.05 -3.09 -18.96
C LYS A 138 7.06 -2.28 -19.75
N SER A 139 7.14 -0.98 -19.47
CA SER A 139 8.10 -0.07 -20.09
C SER A 139 9.47 -0.10 -19.39
N ASN A 140 9.59 -0.80 -18.27
CA ASN A 140 10.79 -0.88 -17.44
C ASN A 140 11.07 -2.32 -16.98
N PRO A 141 11.23 -3.29 -17.90
CA PRO A 141 11.41 -4.70 -17.55
C PRO A 141 12.74 -4.97 -16.82
N GLN A 142 13.69 -4.05 -16.88
CA GLN A 142 14.94 -4.11 -16.14
C GLN A 142 14.76 -4.00 -14.62
N ILE A 143 13.58 -3.59 -14.13
CA ILE A 143 13.30 -3.51 -12.69
C ILE A 143 12.63 -4.82 -12.24
N ASN A 144 13.45 -5.74 -11.75
CA ASN A 144 13.04 -7.07 -11.31
C ASN A 144 13.59 -7.40 -9.91
N LYS A 145 13.36 -8.63 -9.42
CA LYS A 145 13.82 -9.09 -8.10
C LYS A 145 15.31 -8.83 -7.86
N GLN A 146 16.16 -9.23 -8.81
CA GLN A 146 17.61 -9.07 -8.70
C GLN A 146 17.97 -7.59 -8.59
N THR A 147 17.30 -6.74 -9.37
CA THR A 147 17.48 -5.29 -9.27
C THR A 147 17.15 -4.77 -7.87
N TYR A 148 16.04 -5.23 -7.26
CA TYR A 148 15.68 -4.86 -5.88
C TYR A 148 16.74 -5.31 -4.86
N GLU A 149 17.24 -6.54 -4.97
CA GLU A 149 18.29 -7.07 -4.08
C GLU A 149 19.61 -6.31 -4.20
N GLU A 150 20.09 -6.08 -5.43
CA GLU A 150 21.29 -5.30 -5.69
C GLU A 150 21.14 -3.86 -5.24
N ASN A 151 19.95 -3.28 -5.40
CA ASN A 151 19.65 -1.92 -4.99
C ASN A 151 19.75 -1.75 -3.48
N ILE A 152 19.19 -2.68 -2.69
CA ILE A 152 19.30 -2.69 -1.22
C ILE A 152 20.75 -2.93 -0.77
N LYS A 153 21.46 -3.87 -1.40
CA LYS A 153 22.83 -4.23 -1.01
C LYS A 153 23.83 -3.11 -1.28
N ASN A 154 23.68 -2.44 -2.42
CA ASN A 154 24.66 -1.48 -2.92
C ASN A 154 24.22 -0.01 -2.76
N GLY A 155 23.00 0.24 -2.25
CA GLY A 155 22.46 1.59 -2.05
C GLY A 155 22.28 2.40 -3.34
N THR A 156 22.01 1.76 -4.47
CA THR A 156 21.99 2.41 -5.79
C THR A 156 20.67 3.12 -6.10
N VAL A 157 20.61 3.83 -7.23
CA VAL A 157 19.37 4.39 -7.78
C VAL A 157 19.16 3.84 -9.19
N VAL A 158 18.01 3.22 -9.42
CA VAL A 158 17.64 2.71 -10.75
C VAL A 158 16.58 3.62 -11.32
N LYS A 159 16.88 4.20 -12.49
CA LYS A 159 15.95 5.06 -13.22
C LYS A 159 15.08 4.24 -14.16
N GLY A 160 13.87 4.73 -14.38
CA GLY A 160 12.94 4.18 -15.36
C GLY A 160 12.25 5.27 -16.17
N LYS A 161 11.70 4.86 -17.30
CA LYS A 161 10.94 5.69 -18.23
C LYS A 161 9.50 5.82 -17.76
N ASN A 162 9.04 7.04 -17.62
CA ASN A 162 7.64 7.37 -17.40
C ASN A 162 7.10 8.10 -18.63
N MET A 163 6.06 7.55 -19.24
CA MET A 163 5.34 8.25 -20.30
C MET A 163 4.11 8.93 -19.70
N SER A 164 4.00 10.24 -19.90
CA SER A 164 2.88 11.05 -19.44
C SER A 164 2.20 11.68 -20.64
N LEU A 165 0.89 11.51 -20.75
CA LEU A 165 0.06 12.34 -21.62
C LEU A 165 -0.16 13.69 -20.93
N ARG A 166 0.02 14.78 -21.66
CA ARG A 166 -0.16 16.15 -21.15
C ARG A 166 -0.94 16.96 -22.18
N GLN A 167 -1.98 17.63 -21.72
CA GLN A 167 -2.72 18.59 -22.53
C GLN A 167 -2.22 20.00 -22.25
N ARG A 168 -1.89 20.76 -23.30
CA ARG A 168 -1.54 22.18 -23.23
C ARG A 168 -2.18 22.90 -24.41
N ALA A 169 -2.88 24.01 -24.12
CA ALA A 169 -3.56 24.82 -25.13
C ALA A 169 -4.50 24.00 -26.04
N GLY A 170 -5.20 23.00 -25.49
CA GLY A 170 -6.09 22.11 -26.25
C GLY A 170 -5.39 20.93 -26.92
N GLU A 171 -4.07 20.97 -27.13
CA GLU A 171 -3.31 19.89 -27.75
C GLU A 171 -2.80 18.87 -26.73
N MET A 172 -2.98 17.58 -27.04
CA MET A 172 -2.46 16.48 -26.23
C MET A 172 -1.11 16.02 -26.78
N SER A 173 -0.10 16.00 -25.93
CA SER A 173 1.25 15.53 -26.26
C SER A 173 1.66 14.39 -25.33
N GLN A 174 2.51 13.50 -25.83
CA GLN A 174 3.13 12.44 -25.05
C GLN A 174 4.56 12.85 -24.70
N VAL A 175 4.88 12.85 -23.40
CA VAL A 175 6.21 13.24 -22.90
C VAL A 175 6.83 12.06 -22.17
N GLU A 176 8.02 11.64 -22.62
CA GLU A 176 8.86 10.69 -21.90
C GLU A 176 9.73 11.44 -20.89
N VAL A 177 9.71 11.00 -19.64
CA VAL A 177 10.54 11.54 -18.56
C VAL A 177 11.24 10.39 -17.86
N LEU A 178 12.56 10.52 -17.66
CA LEU A 178 13.31 9.63 -16.81
C LEU A 178 13.08 10.00 -15.34
N LYS A 179 12.61 9.04 -14.55
CA LYS A 179 12.37 9.19 -13.10
C LYS A 179 13.16 8.14 -12.33
N ASN A 180 13.47 8.43 -11.08
CA ASN A 180 13.96 7.42 -10.16
C ASN A 180 12.84 6.40 -9.93
N GLY A 181 13.09 5.15 -10.27
CA GLY A 181 12.13 4.06 -10.11
C GLY A 181 12.24 3.41 -8.75
N ILE A 182 13.43 2.90 -8.46
CA ILE A 182 13.77 2.35 -7.15
C ILE A 182 15.05 3.00 -6.62
N THR A 183 15.13 3.11 -5.30
CA THR A 183 16.22 3.81 -4.60
C THR A 183 16.52 3.02 -3.33
N GLY A 184 17.76 2.56 -3.21
CA GLY A 184 18.20 1.67 -2.14
C GLY A 184 18.86 2.43 -0.99
N CYS A 185 18.77 3.76 -1.03
CA CYS A 185 19.32 4.66 -0.03
C CYS A 185 18.26 5.69 0.38
N HIS A 186 18.32 6.13 1.63
CA HIS A 186 17.46 7.19 2.11
C HIS A 186 17.90 8.52 1.49
N THR A 187 17.04 9.10 0.64
CA THR A 187 17.30 10.38 -0.02
C THR A 187 16.58 11.57 0.62
N LYS A 188 15.69 11.28 1.57
CA LYS A 188 14.80 12.29 2.20
C LYS A 188 14.87 12.30 3.73
N MET A 189 15.59 11.35 4.32
CA MET A 189 15.72 11.21 5.76
C MET A 189 17.07 10.63 6.14
N ILE A 190 17.48 10.86 7.39
CA ILE A 190 18.63 10.26 8.04
C ILE A 190 18.10 9.39 9.17
N THR A 191 18.59 8.16 9.26
CA THR A 191 18.28 7.25 10.38
C THR A 191 19.35 7.41 11.44
N LEU A 192 18.94 7.76 12.66
CA LEU A 192 19.80 7.92 13.82
C LEU A 192 20.14 6.55 14.45
N PRO A 193 21.18 6.45 15.30
CA PRO A 193 21.55 5.19 15.96
C PRO A 193 20.42 4.52 16.75
N ASN A 194 19.51 5.33 17.30
CA ASN A 194 18.31 4.88 18.03
C ASN A 194 17.12 4.54 17.12
N GLN A 195 17.35 4.39 15.80
CA GLN A 195 16.31 4.13 14.79
C GLN A 195 15.28 5.25 14.59
N CYS A 196 15.49 6.43 15.19
CA CYS A 196 14.68 7.60 14.88
C CYS A 196 15.00 8.12 13.47
N CYS A 197 13.98 8.62 12.80
CA CYS A 197 14.05 9.14 11.44
C CYS A 197 13.99 10.66 11.47
N CYS A 198 15.04 11.33 11.00
CA CYS A 198 15.08 12.79 10.89
C CYS A 198 15.05 13.24 9.43
N PRO A 199 14.48 14.42 9.12
CA PRO A 199 14.53 14.96 7.76
C PRO A 199 15.97 15.10 7.28
N PHE A 200 16.26 14.71 6.05
CA PHE A 200 17.58 14.98 5.46
C PHE A 200 17.73 16.48 5.21
N ILE A 201 18.76 17.08 5.79
CA ILE A 201 19.15 18.47 5.55
C ILE A 201 20.54 18.45 4.94
N TYR A 202 20.73 19.17 3.83
CA TYR A 202 22.01 19.27 3.17
C TYR A 202 23.10 19.72 4.15
N GLN A 203 24.25 19.04 4.15
CA GLN A 203 25.39 19.24 5.06
C GLN A 203 25.20 18.76 6.51
N LEU A 204 24.03 18.26 6.89
CA LEU A 204 23.85 17.64 8.21
C LEU A 204 24.03 16.12 8.14
N SER A 205 24.73 15.57 9.12
CA SER A 205 24.88 14.13 9.33
C SER A 205 23.99 13.68 10.50
N ALA A 206 23.90 12.38 10.75
CA ALA A 206 23.19 11.84 11.93
C ALA A 206 23.69 12.46 13.25
N GLU A 207 24.99 12.80 13.34
CA GLU A 207 25.62 13.40 14.51
C GLU A 207 25.14 14.84 14.77
N SER A 208 24.58 15.50 13.75
CA SER A 208 24.03 16.84 13.87
C SER A 208 22.68 16.88 14.59
N TYR A 209 22.04 15.73 14.82
CA TYR A 209 20.75 15.63 15.50
C TYR A 209 20.92 15.15 16.94
N LYS A 210 20.15 15.73 17.86
CA LYS A 210 20.10 15.31 19.27
C LYS A 210 18.68 14.88 19.62
N CYS A 211 18.54 13.70 20.22
CA CYS A 211 17.28 13.28 20.84
C CYS A 211 17.27 13.77 22.30
N GLN A 212 16.32 14.64 22.64
CA GLN A 212 16.02 14.99 24.02
C GLN A 212 14.90 14.08 24.53
N GLU A 213 15.12 13.46 25.68
CA GLU A 213 14.03 12.83 26.44
C GLU A 213 13.19 13.94 27.08
N LEU A 214 11.88 13.89 26.87
CA LEU A 214 10.94 14.77 27.57
C LEU A 214 10.82 14.27 29.01
N GLN A 215 11.24 15.10 29.96
CA GLN A 215 11.01 14.91 31.40
C GLN A 215 9.56 15.19 31.76
#